data_AF-A0A9X9F5V8-F1
#
_entry.id   AF-A0A9X9F5V8-F1
#
_cell.length_a   1.000
_cell.length_b   1.000
_cell.length_c   1.000
_cell.angle_alpha   90.00
_cell.angle_beta   90.00
_cell.angle_gamma   90.00
#
_symmetry.space_group_name_H-M   'P 1'
#
loop_
_entity.id
_entity.type
_entity.pdbx_description
1 polymer ?
#
loop_
_entity_poly.entity_id
_entity_poly.type
_entity_poly.pdbx_seq_one_letter_code
_entity_poly.pdbx_strand_id
1 'polypeptide(L)'
;MVKHNVHASVKDEKLVALRREQMIKGAVQLFKQKGFPRTTTREIAKAAGFSIGTLYEYIRTKDDVLYLVCDSIYEHVKERLEEVVCTEKGSVESLKIAITNYFKVMDELQEEVLIMYQEVRFLPKESLPYVLEKEFQMVGMFENILEQCTENGTFTLNKKEIQLLAH
;
A
#
# COMPACT_ATOMS: atom_id res chain seq x y z
N MET A 1 15.69 -9.12 -0.28
CA MET A 1 15.04 -9.20 1.05
C MET A 1 13.90 -10.20 0.97
N VAL A 2 13.62 -10.96 2.04
CA VAL A 2 12.55 -11.98 2.05
C VAL A 2 11.20 -11.26 2.07
N LYS A 3 10.41 -11.40 1.00
CA LYS A 3 9.03 -10.91 0.94
C LYS A 3 8.24 -11.55 2.09
N HIS A 4 7.64 -10.76 2.99
CA HIS A 4 6.72 -11.29 4.00
C HIS A 4 5.50 -11.80 3.26
N ASN A 5 5.47 -13.11 2.99
CA ASN A 5 4.39 -13.70 2.21
C ASN A 5 3.26 -14.10 3.16
N VAL A 6 2.17 -13.34 3.15
CA VAL A 6 0.96 -13.73 3.88
C VAL A 6 0.41 -14.99 3.24
N HIS A 7 0.50 -16.10 3.95
CA HIS A 7 0.10 -17.41 3.43
C HIS A 7 -1.43 -17.54 3.38
N ALA A 8 -1.97 -17.89 2.21
CA ALA A 8 -3.35 -18.35 2.05
C ALA A 8 -3.39 -19.86 1.74
N SER A 9 -4.35 -20.57 2.33
CA SER A 9 -4.64 -21.97 2.02
C SER A 9 -5.51 -22.13 0.76
N VAL A 10 -6.16 -21.06 0.31
CA VAL A 10 -6.96 -20.99 -0.91
C VAL A 10 -6.04 -20.78 -2.12
N LYS A 11 -6.25 -21.55 -3.20
CA LYS A 11 -5.42 -21.50 -4.43
C LYS A 11 -5.83 -20.40 -5.41
N ASP A 12 -7.08 -19.94 -5.36
CA ASP A 12 -7.58 -18.89 -6.26
C ASP A 12 -7.08 -17.52 -5.78
N GLU A 13 -6.09 -16.97 -6.48
CA GLU A 13 -5.46 -15.69 -6.14
C GLU A 13 -6.45 -14.51 -6.19
N LYS A 14 -7.39 -14.51 -7.14
CA LYS A 14 -8.40 -13.43 -7.26
C LYS A 14 -9.35 -13.47 -6.08
N LEU A 15 -9.78 -14.68 -5.70
CA LEU A 15 -10.60 -14.85 -4.51
C LEU A 15 -9.82 -14.45 -3.24
N VAL A 16 -8.54 -14.81 -3.14
CA VAL A 16 -7.69 -14.41 -2.01
C VAL A 16 -7.60 -12.89 -1.88
N ALA A 17 -7.33 -12.18 -2.98
CA ALA A 17 -7.26 -10.72 -3.00
C ALA A 17 -8.60 -10.10 -2.53
N LEU A 18 -9.72 -10.54 -3.13
CA LEU A 18 -11.05 -10.05 -2.78
C LEU A 18 -11.37 -10.25 -1.29
N ARG A 19 -11.10 -11.45 -0.74
CA ARG A 19 -11.40 -11.73 0.67
C ARG A 19 -10.48 -10.98 1.62
N ARG A 20 -9.21 -10.78 1.26
CA ARG A 20 -8.29 -9.95 2.03
C ARG A 20 -8.71 -8.50 2.07
N GLU A 21 -9.21 -7.93 0.97
CA GLU A 21 -9.76 -6.59 0.96
C GLU A 21 -10.92 -6.44 1.96
N GLN A 22 -11.81 -7.43 2.05
CA GLN A 22 -12.90 -7.44 3.04
C GLN A 22 -12.37 -7.52 4.48
N MET A 23 -11.31 -8.31 4.71
CA MET A 23 -10.66 -8.42 6.02
C MET A 23 -9.93 -7.14 6.43
N ILE A 24 -9.26 -6.47 5.48
CA ILE A 24 -8.62 -5.16 5.67
C ILE A 24 -9.67 -4.15 6.13
N LYS A 25 -10.79 -4.01 5.40
CA LYS A 25 -11.87 -3.07 5.75
C LYS A 25 -12.40 -3.32 7.17
N GLY A 26 -12.65 -4.58 7.53
CA GLY A 26 -13.09 -4.94 8.88
C GLY A 26 -12.05 -4.63 9.97
N ALA A 27 -10.77 -4.85 9.67
CA ALA A 27 -9.68 -4.60 10.62
C ALA A 27 -9.38 -3.12 10.82
N VAL A 28 -9.37 -2.30 9.75
CA VAL A 28 -9.14 -0.86 9.81
C VAL A 28 -10.12 -0.18 10.77
N GLN A 29 -11.42 -0.55 10.71
CA GLN A 29 -12.41 -0.04 11.64
C GLN A 29 -12.09 -0.39 13.10
N LEU A 30 -11.67 -1.62 13.37
CA LEU A 30 -11.32 -2.06 14.71
C LEU A 30 -10.04 -1.39 15.23
N PHE A 31 -9.03 -1.25 14.38
CA PHE A 31 -7.80 -0.55 14.71
C PHE A 31 -8.08 0.92 15.02
N LYS A 32 -8.91 1.59 14.23
CA LYS A 32 -9.32 2.99 14.47
C LYS A 32 -10.06 3.15 15.80
N GLN A 33 -10.93 2.19 16.16
CA GLN A 33 -11.75 2.29 17.36
C GLN A 33 -11.01 1.99 18.66
N LYS A 34 -10.09 1.01 18.66
CA LYS A 34 -9.46 0.52 19.92
C LYS A 34 -7.98 0.17 19.82
N GLY A 35 -7.37 0.42 18.67
CA GLY A 35 -5.95 0.17 18.39
C GLY A 35 -5.64 -1.27 17.98
N PHE A 36 -4.51 -1.44 17.31
CA PHE A 36 -3.99 -2.75 16.91
C PHE A 36 -3.74 -3.71 18.10
N PRO A 37 -3.17 -3.27 19.25
CA PRO A 37 -2.88 -4.19 20.35
C PRO A 37 -4.12 -4.87 20.93
N ARG A 38 -5.25 -4.17 20.98
CA ARG A 38 -6.51 -4.64 21.60
C ARG A 38 -7.44 -5.37 20.63
N THR A 39 -7.04 -5.51 19.37
CA THR A 39 -7.83 -6.17 18.33
C THR A 39 -7.41 -7.64 18.18
N THR A 40 -8.38 -8.52 17.97
CA THR A 40 -8.18 -9.97 17.80
C THR A 40 -8.63 -10.44 16.41
N THR A 41 -8.07 -11.55 15.91
CA THR A 41 -8.48 -12.17 14.65
C THR A 41 -9.95 -12.57 14.62
N ARG A 42 -10.54 -12.91 15.78
CA ARG A 42 -11.97 -13.24 15.91
C ARG A 42 -12.86 -12.03 15.70
N GLU A 43 -12.44 -10.87 16.18
CA GLU A 43 -13.18 -9.63 15.95
C GLU A 43 -13.03 -9.18 14.50
N ILE A 44 -11.84 -9.32 13.91
CA ILE A 44 -11.62 -9.05 12.49
C ILE A 44 -12.53 -9.95 11.63
N ALA A 45 -12.57 -11.26 11.92
CA ALA A 45 -13.45 -12.19 11.21
C ALA A 45 -14.91 -11.73 11.29
N LYS A 46 -15.39 -11.41 12.49
CA LYS A 46 -16.75 -10.94 12.72
C LYS A 46 -17.05 -9.64 11.98
N ALA A 47 -16.15 -8.66 12.06
CA ALA A 47 -16.31 -7.36 11.41
C ALA A 47 -16.31 -7.47 9.88
N ALA A 48 -15.52 -8.40 9.33
CA ALA A 48 -15.44 -8.66 7.90
C ALA A 48 -16.51 -9.67 7.38
N GLY A 49 -17.38 -10.18 8.26
CA GLY A 49 -18.47 -11.09 7.87
C GLY A 49 -18.05 -12.55 7.64
N PHE A 50 -16.93 -12.98 8.23
CA PHE A 50 -16.40 -14.35 8.11
C PHE A 50 -16.52 -15.15 9.40
N SER A 51 -16.56 -16.48 9.25
CA SER A 51 -16.22 -17.37 10.36
C SER A 51 -14.73 -17.26 10.68
N ILE A 52 -14.35 -17.57 11.93
CA ILE A 52 -12.93 -17.60 12.31
C ILE A 52 -12.14 -18.64 11.49
N GLY A 53 -12.77 -19.78 11.16
CA GLY A 53 -12.14 -20.81 10.33
C GLY A 53 -11.85 -20.31 8.92
N THR A 54 -12.82 -19.64 8.31
CA THR A 54 -12.67 -19.01 6.99
C THR A 54 -11.59 -17.95 7.01
N LEU A 55 -11.52 -17.08 8.04
CA LEU A 55 -10.46 -16.09 8.15
C LEU A 55 -9.06 -16.72 8.12
N TYR A 56 -8.90 -17.84 8.82
CA TYR A 56 -7.62 -18.57 8.83
C TYR A 56 -7.24 -19.21 7.50
N GLU A 57 -8.14 -19.28 6.51
CA GLU A 57 -7.81 -19.71 5.15
C GLU A 57 -7.06 -18.63 4.36
N TYR A 58 -7.16 -17.35 4.75
CA TYR A 58 -6.60 -16.21 4.00
C TYR A 58 -5.45 -15.51 4.71
N ILE A 59 -5.42 -15.55 6.05
CA ILE A 59 -4.40 -14.96 6.92
C ILE A 59 -4.12 -15.88 8.12
N ARG A 60 -3.00 -15.70 8.84
CA ARG A 60 -2.65 -16.49 10.04
C ARG A 60 -2.68 -15.67 11.31
N THR A 61 -2.32 -14.40 11.24
CA THR A 61 -2.21 -13.51 12.40
C THR A 61 -2.90 -12.17 12.15
N LYS A 62 -3.08 -11.36 13.20
CA LYS A 62 -3.51 -9.97 13.00
C LYS A 62 -2.40 -9.12 12.37
N ASP A 63 -1.13 -9.48 12.58
CA ASP A 63 0.02 -8.84 11.96
C ASP A 63 -0.02 -8.97 10.43
N ASP A 64 -0.47 -10.13 9.92
CA ASP A 64 -0.71 -10.32 8.48
C ASP A 64 -1.72 -9.31 7.94
N VAL A 65 -2.76 -8.97 8.71
CA VAL A 65 -3.77 -8.00 8.26
C VAL A 65 -3.20 -6.59 8.25
N LEU A 66 -2.43 -6.21 9.28
CA LEU A 66 -1.75 -4.92 9.31
C LEU A 66 -0.74 -4.79 8.17
N TYR A 67 -0.01 -5.87 7.87
CA TYR A 67 0.84 -5.95 6.69
C TYR A 67 0.04 -5.74 5.39
N LEU A 68 -1.11 -6.41 5.24
CA LEU A 68 -1.96 -6.28 4.07
C LEU A 68 -2.55 -4.88 3.92
N VAL A 69 -2.84 -4.17 5.01
CA VAL A 69 -3.25 -2.75 4.98
C VAL A 69 -2.14 -1.89 4.36
N CYS A 70 -0.88 -2.11 4.75
CA CYS A 70 0.24 -1.36 4.19
C CYS A 70 0.47 -1.70 2.71
N ASP A 71 0.37 -2.97 2.36
CA ASP A 71 0.54 -3.44 0.97
C ASP A 71 -0.58 -2.92 0.06
N SER A 72 -1.84 -2.84 0.55
CA SER A 72 -2.94 -2.31 -0.26
C SER A 72 -2.78 -0.85 -0.64
N ILE A 73 -2.22 -0.02 0.25
CA ILE A 73 -1.94 1.40 -0.06
C ILE A 73 -0.96 1.48 -1.23
N TYR A 74 0.13 0.71 -1.16
CA TYR A 74 1.13 0.66 -2.21
C TYR A 74 0.56 0.17 -3.55
N GLU A 75 -0.18 -0.95 -3.55
CA GLU A 75 -0.71 -1.51 -4.81
C GLU A 75 -1.72 -0.54 -5.45
N HIS A 76 -2.56 0.16 -4.68
CA HIS A 76 -3.45 1.18 -5.23
C HIS A 76 -2.69 2.39 -5.81
N VAL A 77 -1.63 2.86 -5.15
CA VAL A 77 -0.77 3.93 -5.70
C VAL A 77 -0.12 3.44 -7.01
N LYS A 78 0.46 2.25 -6.99
CA LYS A 78 1.12 1.66 -8.14
C LYS A 78 0.17 1.54 -9.34
N GLU A 79 -1.00 0.93 -9.15
CA GLU A 79 -2.00 0.75 -10.21
C GLU A 79 -2.39 2.11 -10.81
N ARG A 80 -2.63 3.12 -9.97
CA ARG A 80 -3.06 4.45 -10.41
C ARG A 80 -1.96 5.25 -11.11
N LEU A 81 -0.70 5.03 -10.75
CA LEU A 81 0.45 5.74 -11.35
C LEU A 81 0.96 5.03 -12.60
N GLU A 82 0.94 3.69 -12.66
CA GLU A 82 1.27 2.94 -13.87
C GLU A 82 0.36 3.31 -15.05
N GLU A 83 -0.93 3.58 -14.79
CA GLU A 83 -1.88 4.09 -15.79
C GLU A 83 -1.44 5.42 -16.44
N VAL A 84 -0.81 6.31 -15.66
CA VAL A 84 -0.38 7.65 -16.10
C VAL A 84 0.89 7.57 -16.94
N VAL A 85 1.86 6.77 -16.49
CA VAL A 85 3.15 6.58 -17.18
C VAL A 85 2.96 6.00 -18.59
N CYS A 86 1.82 5.36 -18.87
CA CYS A 86 1.53 4.79 -20.18
C CYS A 86 1.00 5.78 -21.21
N THR A 87 0.41 6.91 -20.80
CA THR A 87 -0.39 7.78 -21.70
C THR A 87 0.31 9.07 -22.11
N GLU A 88 1.07 9.71 -21.22
CA GLU A 88 1.84 10.93 -21.53
C GLU A 88 3.23 10.87 -20.87
N LYS A 89 4.27 10.47 -21.61
CA LYS A 89 5.60 10.29 -21.00
C LYS A 89 6.37 11.59 -20.88
N GLY A 90 6.93 11.85 -19.70
CA GLY A 90 7.95 12.88 -19.46
C GLY A 90 7.54 14.33 -19.78
N SER A 91 6.33 14.73 -19.40
CA SER A 91 5.84 16.11 -19.53
C SER A 91 5.48 16.70 -18.15
N VAL A 92 5.35 18.02 -18.06
CA VAL A 92 4.83 18.66 -16.84
C VAL A 92 3.41 18.17 -16.54
N GLU A 93 2.62 17.86 -17.57
CA GLU A 93 1.25 17.42 -17.41
C GLU A 93 1.19 16.00 -16.83
N SER A 94 2.07 15.10 -17.25
CA SER A 94 2.11 13.76 -16.68
C SER A 94 2.53 13.74 -15.22
N LEU A 95 3.46 14.63 -14.82
CA LEU A 95 3.80 14.84 -13.42
C LEU A 95 2.60 15.35 -12.61
N LYS A 96 1.84 16.33 -13.14
CA LYS A 96 0.62 16.81 -12.48
C LYS A 96 -0.43 15.72 -12.34
N ILE A 97 -0.64 14.91 -13.38
CA ILE A 97 -1.60 13.79 -13.35
C ILE A 97 -1.16 12.76 -12.29
N ALA A 98 0.13 12.40 -12.24
CA ALA A 98 0.67 11.48 -11.25
C ALA A 98 0.49 12.00 -9.82
N ILE A 99 0.84 13.26 -9.55
CA ILE A 99 0.63 13.91 -8.24
C ILE A 99 -0.86 13.92 -7.88
N THR A 100 -1.72 14.28 -8.83
CA THR A 100 -3.17 14.33 -8.62
C THR A 100 -3.73 12.95 -8.27
N ASN A 101 -3.31 11.92 -8.99
CA ASN A 101 -3.74 10.54 -8.75
C ASN A 101 -3.22 10.01 -7.42
N TYR A 102 -1.99 10.31 -7.06
CA TYR A 102 -1.43 9.97 -5.75
C TYR A 102 -2.28 10.55 -4.61
N PHE A 103 -2.58 11.85 -4.65
CA PHE A 103 -3.41 12.49 -3.61
C PHE A 103 -4.84 11.95 -3.58
N LYS A 104 -5.43 11.57 -4.73
CA LYS A 104 -6.73 10.89 -4.76
C LYS A 104 -6.69 9.55 -4.05
N VAL A 105 -5.66 8.73 -4.29
CA VAL A 105 -5.50 7.45 -3.59
C VAL A 105 -5.32 7.67 -2.09
N MET A 106 -4.55 8.68 -1.67
CA MET A 106 -4.38 9.01 -0.25
C MET A 106 -5.70 9.46 0.41
N ASP A 107 -6.57 10.18 -0.31
CA ASP A 107 -7.89 10.58 0.18
C ASP A 107 -8.87 9.39 0.25
N GLU A 108 -8.89 8.55 -0.78
CA GLU A 108 -9.71 7.34 -0.86
C GLU A 108 -9.35 6.33 0.24
N LEU A 109 -8.06 6.18 0.55
CA LEU A 109 -7.52 5.24 1.54
C LEU A 109 -7.08 5.93 2.84
N GLN A 110 -7.64 7.09 3.16
CA GLN A 110 -7.20 7.92 4.29
C GLN A 110 -7.24 7.17 5.64
N GLU A 111 -8.16 6.22 5.81
CA GLU A 111 -8.26 5.43 7.03
C GLU A 111 -7.12 4.40 7.12
N GLU A 112 -6.84 3.69 6.05
CA GLU A 112 -5.71 2.77 5.90
C GLU A 112 -4.39 3.50 6.14
N VAL A 113 -4.22 4.68 5.53
CA VAL A 113 -3.03 5.53 5.69
C VAL A 113 -2.88 5.97 7.15
N LEU A 114 -3.96 6.39 7.80
CA LEU A 114 -3.93 6.75 9.22
C LEU A 114 -3.49 5.56 10.10
N ILE A 115 -4.04 4.37 9.85
CA ILE A 115 -3.65 3.15 10.57
C ILE A 115 -2.18 2.81 10.33
N MET A 116 -1.69 2.91 9.10
CA MET A 116 -0.29 2.70 8.77
C MET A 116 0.61 3.59 9.65
N TYR A 117 0.37 4.90 9.67
CA TYR A 117 1.17 5.83 10.47
C TYR A 117 1.09 5.56 11.98
N GLN A 118 -0.07 5.15 12.50
CA GLN A 118 -0.26 4.95 13.94
C GLN A 118 0.23 3.59 14.44
N GLU A 119 0.16 2.56 13.62
CA GLU A 119 0.24 1.17 14.07
C GLU A 119 1.43 0.39 13.48
N VAL A 120 2.11 0.88 12.43
CA VAL A 120 3.27 0.19 11.81
C VAL A 120 4.38 -0.15 12.81
N ARG A 121 4.53 0.61 13.89
CA ARG A 121 5.47 0.30 15.00
C ARG A 121 5.21 -1.03 15.71
N PHE A 122 4.01 -1.59 15.58
CA PHE A 122 3.66 -2.88 16.15
C PHE A 122 3.95 -4.06 15.22
N LEU A 123 4.29 -3.80 13.96
CA LEU A 123 4.72 -4.86 13.06
C LEU A 123 6.00 -5.51 13.60
N PRO A 124 6.16 -6.84 13.40
CA PRO A 124 7.41 -7.51 13.67
C PRO A 124 8.58 -6.80 12.96
N LYS A 125 9.76 -6.81 13.59
CA LYS A 125 10.98 -6.21 13.00
C LYS A 125 11.33 -6.79 11.63
N GLU A 126 10.86 -8.00 11.33
CA GLU A 126 11.06 -8.69 10.05
C GLU A 126 10.13 -8.14 8.95
N SER A 127 8.97 -7.59 9.32
CA SER A 127 7.97 -7.05 8.40
C SER A 127 8.14 -5.54 8.16
N LEU A 128 8.73 -4.79 9.11
CA LEU A 128 8.96 -3.35 8.98
C LEU A 128 9.79 -2.97 7.72
N PRO A 129 10.90 -3.67 7.38
CA PRO A 129 11.67 -3.34 6.19
C PRO A 129 10.87 -3.45 4.90
N TYR A 130 9.84 -4.29 4.87
CA TYR A 130 8.97 -4.39 3.69
C TYR A 130 8.10 -3.14 3.51
N VAL A 131 7.52 -2.61 4.59
CA VAL A 131 6.70 -1.39 4.52
C VAL A 131 7.55 -0.20 4.07
N LEU A 132 8.76 -0.07 4.60
CA LEU A 132 9.73 0.94 4.16
C LEU A 132 10.12 0.76 2.69
N GLU A 133 10.34 -0.48 2.25
CA GLU A 133 10.62 -0.78 0.84
C GLU A 133 9.46 -0.32 -0.07
N LYS A 134 8.20 -0.51 0.33
CA LYS A 134 7.04 -0.01 -0.43
C LYS A 134 7.02 1.52 -0.50
N GLU A 135 7.38 2.19 0.58
CA GLU A 135 7.53 3.65 0.61
C GLU A 135 8.59 4.12 -0.39
N PHE A 136 9.78 3.49 -0.38
CA PHE A 136 10.82 3.77 -1.38
C PHE A 136 10.39 3.46 -2.81
N GLN A 137 9.59 2.41 -3.02
CA GLN A 137 9.06 2.09 -4.35
C GLN A 137 8.08 3.16 -4.84
N MET A 138 7.26 3.75 -3.98
CA MET A 138 6.40 4.89 -4.36
C MET A 138 7.23 6.11 -4.75
N VAL A 139 8.27 6.43 -3.99
CA VAL A 139 9.23 7.50 -4.33
C VAL A 139 9.87 7.23 -5.70
N GLY A 140 10.30 5.98 -5.94
CA GLY A 140 10.88 5.55 -7.22
C GLY A 140 9.95 5.72 -8.43
N MET A 141 8.62 5.68 -8.24
CA MET A 141 7.67 5.97 -9.32
C MET A 141 7.76 7.45 -9.74
N PHE A 142 7.88 8.37 -8.79
CA PHE A 142 8.08 9.79 -9.07
C PHE A 142 9.47 10.09 -9.63
N GLU A 143 10.51 9.42 -9.12
CA GLU A 143 11.86 9.51 -9.70
C GLU A 143 11.84 9.16 -11.19
N ASN A 144 11.22 8.04 -11.56
CA ASN A 144 11.10 7.62 -12.97
C ASN A 144 10.36 8.66 -13.84
N ILE A 145 9.30 9.29 -13.31
CA ILE A 145 8.57 10.35 -14.04
C ILE A 145 9.48 11.57 -14.26
N LEU A 146 10.24 11.98 -13.23
CA LEU A 146 11.18 13.10 -13.31
C LEU A 146 12.38 12.82 -14.23
N GLU A 147 12.88 11.57 -14.23
CA GLU A 147 13.89 11.09 -15.17
C GLU A 147 13.37 11.23 -16.62
N GLN A 148 12.17 10.72 -16.91
CA GLN A 148 11.55 10.86 -18.23
C GLN A 148 11.35 12.33 -18.63
N CYS A 149 10.97 13.20 -17.69
CA CYS A 149 10.86 14.63 -17.96
C CYS A 149 12.22 15.26 -18.32
N THR A 150 13.30 14.80 -17.70
CA THR A 150 14.65 15.28 -17.99
C THR A 150 15.15 14.76 -19.34
N GLU A 151 14.91 13.48 -19.65
CA GLU A 151 15.25 12.87 -20.94
C GLU A 151 14.55 13.56 -22.12
N ASN A 152 13.30 14.00 -21.93
CA ASN A 152 12.53 14.73 -22.94
C ASN A 152 12.85 16.24 -23.00
N GLY A 153 13.78 16.73 -22.16
CA GLY A 153 14.15 18.15 -22.11
C GLY A 153 13.10 19.06 -21.46
N THR A 154 12.07 18.50 -20.82
CA THR A 154 11.06 19.26 -20.05
C THR A 154 11.69 19.91 -18.83
N PHE A 155 12.61 19.21 -18.17
CA PHE A 155 13.40 19.73 -17.07
C PHE A 155 14.90 19.56 -17.31
N THR A 156 15.71 20.35 -16.60
CA THR A 156 17.17 20.17 -16.54
C THR A 156 17.52 19.90 -15.09
N LEU A 157 17.46 18.62 -14.70
CA LEU A 157 17.73 18.15 -13.34
C LEU A 157 18.89 17.15 -13.36
N ASN A 158 19.74 17.20 -12.35
CA ASN A 158 20.72 16.15 -12.09
C ASN A 158 20.13 15.04 -11.21
N LYS A 159 20.82 13.90 -11.12
CA LYS A 159 20.35 12.73 -10.35
C LYS A 159 20.01 13.05 -8.88
N LYS A 160 20.79 13.91 -8.24
CA LYS A 160 20.57 14.29 -6.83
C LYS A 160 19.32 15.17 -6.68
N GLU A 161 19.07 16.06 -7.64
CA GLU A 161 17.86 16.89 -7.67
C GLU A 161 16.61 16.03 -7.89
N ILE A 162 16.67 15.04 -8.77
CA ILE A 162 15.57 14.08 -8.99
C ILE A 162 15.23 13.34 -7.69
N GLN A 163 16.24 12.78 -7.02
CA GLN A 163 16.06 12.07 -5.74
C GLN A 163 15.48 12.96 -4.64
N LEU A 164 15.89 14.23 -4.59
CA LEU A 164 15.39 15.18 -3.59
C LEU A 164 13.96 15.65 -3.88
N LEU A 165 13.56 15.75 -5.15
CA LEU A 165 12.22 16.20 -5.55
C LEU A 165 11.17 15.10 -5.45
N ALA A 166 11.58 13.84 -5.59
CA ALA A 166 10.68 12.69 -5.49
C ALA A 166 10.33 12.32 -4.04
N HIS A 167 11.13 12.75 -3.06
CA HIS A 167 11.03 12.40 -1.64
C HIS A 167 10.28 13.47 -0.84
#